data_AF-B4IRH4-F1
#
_entry.id   AF-B4IRH4-F1
#
_cell.length_a   1.000
_cell.length_b   1.000
_cell.length_c   1.000
_cell.angle_alpha   90.00
_cell.angle_beta   90.00
_cell.angle_gamma   90.00
#
_symmetry.space_group_name_H-M   'P 1'
#
loop_
_entity.id
_entity.type
_entity.pdbx_description
1 polymer ?
#
loop_
_entity_poly.entity_id
_entity_poly.type
_entity_poly.pdbx_seq_one_letter_code
_entity_poly.pdbx_strand_id
1 'polypeptide(L)'
;MFKISIRFMDIVTGLDVSTKGHIVAVDSVSPTVFVISEEGSWRGRDKDSGEFLYRIGNERVSCYPTGIDISSAGDLLIGDTHGYRFHVTCYGSDGDFKSVFEFPQLNVSRCCGLKITSEGHVVTLAKNNHQVLVMDLLYV
;
A
#
# COMPACT_ATOMS: atom_id res chain seq x y z
N MET A 1 -10.21 -23.12 1.77
CA MET A 1 -9.14 -22.32 1.16
C MET A 1 -9.44 -22.22 -0.33
N PHE A 2 -9.78 -21.03 -0.82
CA PHE A 2 -9.92 -20.73 -2.26
C PHE A 2 -8.76 -19.84 -2.71
N LYS A 3 -8.58 -19.64 -4.02
CA LYS A 3 -7.41 -18.93 -4.58
C LYS A 3 -7.83 -17.88 -5.61
N ILE A 4 -7.46 -16.63 -5.37
CA ILE A 4 -7.68 -15.53 -6.30
C ILE A 4 -6.49 -15.43 -7.26
N SER A 5 -6.75 -15.41 -8.58
CA SER A 5 -5.69 -15.25 -9.58
C SER A 5 -5.41 -13.76 -9.81
N ILE A 6 -4.15 -13.35 -9.64
CA ILE A 6 -3.71 -11.95 -9.72
C ILE A 6 -2.79 -11.68 -10.93
N ARG A 7 -3.15 -12.19 -12.12
CA ARG A 7 -2.31 -12.10 -13.34
C ARG A 7 -2.04 -10.67 -13.84
N PHE A 8 -2.61 -9.67 -13.19
CA PHE A 8 -2.48 -8.25 -13.50
C PHE A 8 -1.45 -7.52 -12.61
N MET A 9 -0.78 -8.22 -11.68
CA MET A 9 0.29 -7.70 -10.83
C MET A 9 1.60 -8.47 -11.08
N ASP A 10 2.72 -7.76 -11.07
CA ASP A 10 4.05 -8.36 -11.26
C ASP A 10 4.76 -8.64 -9.93
N ILE A 11 5.16 -7.59 -9.19
CA ILE A 11 5.89 -7.72 -7.91
C ILE A 11 5.13 -6.99 -6.82
N VAL A 12 4.46 -7.76 -5.97
CA VAL A 12 3.72 -7.25 -4.82
C VAL A 12 4.68 -6.93 -3.68
N THR A 13 4.74 -5.65 -3.27
CA THR A 13 5.58 -5.19 -2.15
C THR A 13 4.81 -4.88 -0.88
N GLY A 14 3.48 -4.83 -0.96
CA GLY A 14 2.61 -4.60 0.18
C GLY A 14 1.22 -5.19 -0.03
N LEU A 15 0.64 -5.67 1.06
CA LEU A 15 -0.69 -6.27 1.13
C LEU A 15 -1.35 -5.82 2.45
N ASP A 16 -2.61 -5.42 2.36
CA ASP A 16 -3.42 -5.11 3.53
C ASP A 16 -4.91 -5.42 3.28
N VAL A 17 -5.73 -5.32 4.31
CA VAL A 17 -7.18 -5.54 4.23
C VAL A 17 -7.93 -4.31 4.72
N SER A 18 -8.76 -3.74 3.85
CA SER A 18 -9.58 -2.58 4.19
C SER A 18 -10.66 -2.92 5.23
N THR A 19 -11.22 -1.89 5.88
CA THR A 19 -12.34 -2.03 6.82
C THR A 19 -13.62 -2.60 6.18
N LYS A 20 -13.73 -2.57 4.84
CA LYS A 20 -14.81 -3.19 4.06
C LYS A 20 -14.55 -4.67 3.73
N GLY A 21 -13.41 -5.22 4.15
CA GLY A 21 -13.01 -6.60 3.84
C GLY A 21 -12.37 -6.78 2.47
N HIS A 22 -12.12 -5.71 1.71
CA HIS A 22 -11.38 -5.82 0.44
C HIS A 22 -9.89 -6.02 0.70
N ILE A 23 -9.28 -6.88 -0.12
CA ILE A 23 -7.84 -7.08 -0.19
C ILE A 23 -7.23 -5.94 -1.00
N VAL A 24 -6.22 -5.27 -0.46
CA VAL A 24 -5.51 -4.16 -1.10
C VAL A 24 -4.06 -4.57 -1.29
N ALA A 25 -3.56 -4.54 -2.53
CA ALA A 25 -2.19 -4.93 -2.85
C ALA A 25 -1.52 -3.87 -3.72
N VAL A 26 -0.22 -3.62 -3.51
CA VAL A 26 0.56 -2.69 -4.32
C VAL A 26 1.56 -3.43 -5.21
N ASP A 27 1.56 -3.11 -6.50
CA ASP A 27 2.57 -3.56 -7.46
C ASP A 27 3.69 -2.53 -7.55
N SER A 28 4.93 -2.99 -7.48
CA SER A 28 6.13 -2.14 -7.54
C SER A 28 6.74 -2.00 -8.94
N VAL A 29 6.43 -2.91 -9.88
CA VAL A 29 6.92 -2.81 -11.26
C VAL A 29 6.15 -1.76 -12.03
N SER A 30 4.82 -1.79 -11.90
CA SER A 30 3.89 -0.81 -12.45
C SER A 30 3.18 -0.10 -11.29
N PRO A 31 3.81 0.91 -10.65
CA PRO A 31 3.35 1.49 -9.37
C PRO A 31 1.85 1.80 -9.33
N THR A 32 1.09 0.86 -8.76
CA THR A 32 -0.37 0.85 -8.79
C THR A 32 -0.87 0.04 -7.62
N VAL A 33 -1.93 0.52 -6.97
CA VAL A 33 -2.63 -0.24 -5.94
C VAL A 33 -3.86 -0.88 -6.56
N PHE A 34 -4.08 -2.16 -6.25
CA PHE A 34 -5.21 -2.96 -6.68
C PHE A 34 -6.09 -3.28 -5.49
N VAL A 35 -7.39 -3.00 -5.62
CA VAL A 35 -8.41 -3.38 -4.64
C VAL A 35 -9.18 -4.58 -5.19
N ILE A 36 -9.24 -5.65 -4.41
CA ILE A 36 -9.72 -6.97 -4.80
C ILE A 36 -10.79 -7.41 -3.80
N SER A 37 -11.91 -7.88 -4.32
CA SER A 37 -12.96 -8.51 -3.54
C SER A 37 -12.68 -10.01 -3.37
N GLU A 38 -12.97 -10.53 -2.18
CA GLU A 38 -13.09 -11.97 -1.96
C GLU A 38 -14.37 -12.55 -2.58
N GLU A 39 -15.39 -11.70 -2.78
CA GLU A 39 -16.64 -12.05 -3.45
C GLU A 39 -16.46 -11.98 -4.96
N GLY A 40 -16.50 -13.12 -5.65
CA GLY A 40 -16.46 -13.18 -7.12
C GLY A 40 -17.81 -12.81 -7.75
N SER A 41 -17.77 -12.07 -8.87
CA SER A 41 -18.98 -11.69 -9.64
C SER A 41 -19.92 -12.88 -9.88
N TRP A 42 -21.19 -12.69 -9.51
CA TRP A 42 -22.30 -13.61 -9.77
C TRP A 42 -22.65 -13.67 -11.27
N ARG A 43 -21.76 -14.20 -12.11
CA ARG A 43 -22.06 -14.51 -13.52
C ARG A 43 -21.34 -15.75 -14.01
N GLY A 44 -21.68 -16.88 -13.39
CA GLY A 44 -21.50 -18.20 -13.99
C GLY A 44 -20.06 -18.72 -14.06
N ARG A 45 -19.83 -19.78 -13.30
CA ARG A 45 -18.82 -20.84 -13.45
C ARG A 45 -17.54 -20.80 -12.60
N ASP A 46 -17.10 -19.67 -12.06
CA ASP A 46 -15.93 -19.64 -11.16
C ASP A 46 -16.27 -18.98 -9.81
N LYS A 47 -16.64 -19.79 -8.81
CA LYS A 47 -16.90 -19.32 -7.44
C LYS A 47 -15.62 -19.05 -6.64
N ASP A 48 -14.46 -19.43 -7.18
CA ASP A 48 -13.17 -19.38 -6.49
C ASP A 48 -12.27 -18.22 -6.93
N SER A 49 -12.72 -17.39 -7.88
CA SER A 49 -11.97 -16.22 -8.36
C SER A 49 -12.50 -14.95 -7.71
N GLY A 50 -11.73 -14.39 -6.77
CA GLY A 50 -11.94 -13.02 -6.32
C GLY A 50 -11.90 -12.04 -7.49
N GLU A 51 -12.58 -10.90 -7.34
CA GLU A 51 -12.80 -9.95 -8.40
C GLU A 51 -11.91 -8.72 -8.23
N PHE A 52 -11.20 -8.34 -9.29
CA PHE A 52 -10.57 -7.03 -9.35
C PHE A 52 -11.66 -5.95 -9.37
N LEU A 53 -11.68 -5.08 -8.36
CA LEU A 53 -12.69 -4.03 -8.25
C LEU A 53 -12.23 -2.76 -8.96
N TYR A 54 -11.13 -2.17 -8.51
CA TYR A 54 -10.59 -0.92 -9.05
C TYR A 54 -9.12 -0.71 -8.66
N ARG A 55 -8.49 0.30 -9.26
CA ARG A 55 -7.11 0.72 -8.98
C ARG A 55 -7.08 2.06 -8.26
N ILE A 56 -6.08 2.26 -7.42
CA ILE A 56 -5.75 3.54 -6.79
C ILE A 56 -4.35 3.96 -7.22
N GLY A 57 -4.19 5.26 -7.52
CA GLY A 57 -2.93 5.88 -7.90
C GLY A 57 -2.53 5.74 -9.37
N ASN A 58 -1.34 6.26 -9.69
CA ASN A 58 -0.69 6.15 -11.00
C ASN A 58 0.84 6.17 -10.84
N GLU A 59 1.56 5.94 -11.94
CA GLU A 59 3.03 5.82 -11.99
C GLU A 59 3.80 6.99 -11.33
N ARG A 60 3.19 8.17 -11.19
CA ARG A 60 3.90 9.38 -10.72
C ARG A 60 3.88 9.60 -9.21
N VAL A 61 3.04 8.89 -8.46
CA VAL A 61 2.83 9.24 -7.04
C VAL A 61 3.64 8.38 -6.07
N SER A 62 3.81 7.08 -6.33
CA SER A 62 4.59 6.17 -5.47
C SER A 62 5.68 5.45 -6.27
N CYS A 63 6.77 6.15 -6.57
CA CYS A 63 7.86 5.57 -7.35
C CYS A 63 8.67 4.61 -6.44
N TYR A 64 8.60 3.29 -6.69
CA TYR A 64 9.22 2.23 -5.85
C TYR A 64 8.53 2.02 -4.49
N PRO A 65 7.25 1.56 -4.47
CA PRO A 65 6.53 1.32 -3.24
C PRO A 65 7.19 0.19 -2.43
N THR A 66 7.40 0.43 -1.14
CA THR A 66 8.08 -0.47 -0.21
C THR A 66 7.15 -1.16 0.78
N GLY A 67 5.91 -0.69 0.87
CA GLY A 67 4.87 -1.24 1.74
C GLY A 67 3.64 -0.33 1.80
N ILE A 68 2.54 -0.87 2.34
CA ILE A 68 1.28 -0.15 2.54
C ILE A 68 0.74 -0.43 3.93
N ASP A 69 -0.14 0.46 4.40
CA ASP A 69 -1.02 0.22 5.53
C ASP A 69 -2.31 1.02 5.39
N ILE A 70 -3.40 0.55 6.00
CA ILE A 70 -4.70 1.22 6.00
C ILE A 70 -5.00 1.73 7.40
N SER A 71 -5.30 3.03 7.51
CA SER A 71 -5.65 3.65 8.78
C SER A 71 -7.02 3.19 9.29
N SER A 72 -7.32 3.47 10.57
CA SER A 72 -8.64 3.24 11.15
C SER A 72 -9.76 4.03 10.46
N ALA A 73 -9.44 5.18 9.85
CA ALA A 73 -10.37 5.95 9.02
C ALA A 73 -10.59 5.33 7.62
N GLY A 74 -9.84 4.29 7.26
CA GLY A 74 -9.91 3.61 5.97
C GLY A 74 -9.05 4.27 4.88
N ASP A 75 -8.19 5.20 5.24
CA ASP A 75 -7.28 5.84 4.31
C ASP A 75 -6.07 4.93 4.05
N LEU A 76 -5.62 4.91 2.80
CA LEU A 76 -4.51 4.09 2.34
C LEU A 76 -3.21 4.90 2.38
N LEU A 77 -2.21 4.38 3.09
CA LEU A 77 -0.85 4.90 3.09
C LEU A 77 0.06 3.98 2.30
N ILE A 78 0.91 4.59 1.47
CA ILE A 78 1.90 3.91 0.64
C ILE A 78 3.27 4.51 0.94
N GLY A 79 4.19 3.69 1.43
CA GLY A 79 5.58 4.08 1.60
C GLY A 79 6.35 3.84 0.31
N ASP A 80 7.20 4.78 -0.11
CA ASP A 80 8.10 4.61 -1.24
C ASP A 80 9.49 5.20 -0.98
N THR A 81 10.46 4.82 -1.81
CA THR A 81 11.88 5.20 -1.65
C THR A 81 12.51 5.83 -2.89
N HIS A 82 11.77 6.65 -3.64
CA HIS A 82 12.36 7.33 -4.80
C HIS A 82 13.42 8.36 -4.40
N GLY A 83 14.45 8.52 -5.23
CA GLY A 83 15.52 9.51 -4.98
C GLY A 83 16.28 9.32 -3.66
N TYR A 84 16.30 8.10 -3.10
CA TYR A 84 16.92 7.78 -1.80
C TYR A 84 16.27 8.50 -0.60
N ARG A 85 15.01 8.91 -0.72
CA ARG A 85 14.25 9.53 0.36
C ARG A 85 13.03 8.68 0.66
N PHE A 86 12.60 8.70 1.91
CA PHE A 86 11.34 8.05 2.28
C PHE A 86 10.18 9.02 2.06
N HIS A 87 9.14 8.53 1.39
CA HIS A 87 7.88 9.25 1.21
C HIS A 87 6.72 8.39 1.67
N VAL A 88 5.68 9.05 2.17
CA VAL A 88 4.41 8.41 2.52
C VAL A 88 3.32 9.13 1.75
N THR A 89 2.81 8.46 0.72
CA THR A 89 1.65 8.92 -0.05
C THR A 89 0.37 8.46 0.63
N CYS A 90 -0.60 9.35 0.72
CA CYS A 90 -1.91 9.10 1.33
C CYS A 90 -3.03 9.20 0.29
N TYR A 91 -3.89 8.19 0.25
CA TYR A 91 -5.15 8.18 -0.49
C TYR A 91 -6.34 8.03 0.46
N GLY A 92 -7.45 8.69 0.14
CA GLY A 92 -8.69 8.53 0.86
C GLY A 92 -9.30 7.14 0.68
N SER A 93 -10.23 6.79 1.57
CA SER A 93 -11.04 5.56 1.44
C SER A 93 -11.91 5.49 0.16
N ASP A 94 -12.07 6.62 -0.53
CA ASP A 94 -12.69 6.78 -1.86
C ASP A 94 -11.70 6.56 -3.02
N GLY A 95 -10.40 6.45 -2.73
CA GLY A 95 -9.32 6.32 -3.70
C GLY A 95 -8.74 7.64 -4.19
N ASP A 96 -9.19 8.78 -3.64
CA ASP A 96 -8.69 10.10 -4.05
C ASP A 96 -7.36 10.43 -3.37
N PHE A 97 -6.47 11.10 -4.11
CA PHE A 97 -5.19 11.56 -3.57
C PHE A 97 -5.42 12.63 -2.50
N LYS A 98 -4.82 12.46 -1.31
CA LYS A 98 -4.89 13.44 -0.22
C LYS A 98 -3.59 14.21 -0.06
N SER A 99 -2.48 13.52 0.17
CA SER A 99 -1.20 14.17 0.49
C SER A 99 0.01 13.26 0.23
N VAL A 100 1.19 13.87 0.20
CA VAL A 100 2.49 13.19 0.33
C VAL A 100 3.23 13.81 1.51
N PHE A 101 3.78 12.96 2.37
CA PHE A 101 4.72 13.35 3.41
C PHE A 101 6.13 12.95 2.98
N GLU A 102 7.03 13.93 2.95
CA GLU A 102 8.43 13.70 2.60
C GLU A 102 9.30 13.74 3.85
N PHE A 103 10.27 12.85 3.93
CA PHE A 103 11.26 12.83 5.01
C PHE A 103 12.66 13.08 4.44
N PRO A 104 12.98 14.31 4.00
CA PRO A 104 14.20 14.61 3.24
C PRO A 104 15.50 14.35 4.01
N GLN A 105 15.44 14.37 5.35
CA GLN A 105 16.53 14.02 6.25
C GLN A 105 16.84 12.52 6.29
N LEU A 106 15.95 11.65 5.80
CA LEU A 106 16.14 10.21 5.77
C LEU A 106 16.73 9.78 4.43
N ASN A 107 18.04 9.60 4.38
CA ASN A 107 18.71 8.97 3.24
C ASN A 107 18.59 7.45 3.34
N VAL A 108 17.54 6.89 2.73
CA VAL A 108 17.19 5.48 2.85
C VAL A 108 16.82 4.88 1.50
N SER A 109 17.06 3.58 1.37
CA SER A 109 16.69 2.79 0.20
C SER A 109 16.39 1.36 0.65
N ARG A 110 15.66 0.61 -0.17
CA ARG A 110 15.31 -0.78 0.15
C ARG A 110 14.59 -0.89 1.50
N CYS A 111 13.72 0.09 1.78
CA CYS A 111 12.82 -0.03 2.91
C CYS A 111 11.87 -1.22 2.70
N CYS A 112 11.36 -1.77 3.78
CA CYS A 112 10.47 -2.93 3.73
C CYS A 112 9.33 -2.76 4.72
N GLY A 113 8.11 -2.90 4.19
CA GLY A 113 6.89 -2.74 4.97
C GLY A 113 6.61 -1.29 5.32
N LEU A 114 5.36 -1.05 5.70
CA LEU A 114 4.86 0.19 6.27
C LEU A 114 3.79 -0.23 7.27
N LYS A 115 3.81 0.31 8.48
CA LYS A 115 2.74 0.13 9.45
C LYS A 115 2.47 1.42 10.23
N ILE A 116 1.22 1.66 10.55
CA ILE A 116 0.73 2.75 11.37
C ILE A 116 0.46 2.16 12.75
N THR A 117 1.03 2.77 13.78
CA THR A 117 0.74 2.35 15.16
C THR A 117 -0.63 2.87 15.58
N SER A 118 -1.21 2.33 16.65
CA SER A 118 -2.46 2.83 17.21
C SER A 118 -2.39 4.29 17.70
N GLU A 119 -1.18 4.80 17.91
CA GLU A 119 -0.91 6.20 18.28
C GLU A 119 -0.78 7.11 17.05
N GLY A 120 -0.84 6.54 15.83
CA GLY A 120 -0.77 7.27 14.57
C GLY A 120 0.63 7.33 13.95
N HIS A 121 1.68 6.85 14.62
CA HIS A 121 3.05 6.88 14.07
C HIS A 121 3.22 5.97 12.87
N VAL A 122 3.98 6.41 11.87
CA VAL A 122 4.35 5.55 10.74
C VAL A 122 5.69 4.84 11.01
N VAL A 123 5.75 3.55 10.72
CA VAL A 123 6.89 2.67 11.00
C VAL A 123 7.30 1.93 9.73
N THR A 124 8.61 1.89 9.45
CA THR A 124 9.19 1.09 8.36
C THR A 124 10.57 0.54 8.76
N LEU A 125 11.08 -0.44 8.00
CA LEU A 125 12.42 -1.00 8.17
C LEU A 125 13.36 -0.47 7.09
N ALA A 126 14.41 0.27 7.48
CA ALA A 126 15.49 0.67 6.58
C ALA A 126 16.58 -0.41 6.52
N LYS A 127 16.39 -1.40 5.64
CA LYS A 127 17.26 -2.59 5.57
C LYS A 127 18.72 -2.25 5.25
N ASN A 128 18.95 -1.22 4.44
CA ASN A 128 20.30 -0.78 4.09
C ASN A 128 21.07 -0.20 5.29
N ASN A 129 20.36 0.34 6.28
CA ASN A 129 20.93 1.00 7.45
C ASN A 129 20.80 0.16 8.74
N HIS A 130 20.19 -1.02 8.67
CA HIS A 130 19.89 -1.88 9.82
C HIS A 130 19.06 -1.18 10.91
N GLN A 131 18.12 -0.32 10.50
CA GLN A 131 17.32 0.52 11.40
C GLN A 131 15.82 0.27 11.25
N VAL A 132 15.09 0.42 12.36
CA VAL A 132 13.65 0.66 12.37
C VAL A 132 13.46 2.18 12.37
N LEU A 133 12.70 2.71 11.43
CA LEU A 133 12.33 4.11 11.40
C LEU A 133 10.93 4.26 12.00
N VAL A 134 10.82 5.11 13.00
CA VAL A 134 9.52 5.53 13.57
C VAL A 134 9.41 7.01 13.28
N MET A 135 8.40 7.39 12.51
CA MET A 135 8.15 8.76 12.10
C MET A 135 7.01 9.31 12.96
N ASP A 136 7.27 10.45 13.60
CA ASP A 136 6.29 11.24 14.34
C ASP A 136 5.36 12.01 13.40
N LEU A 137 4.81 11.26 12.44
CA LEU A 137 3.71 11.67 11.60
C LEU A 137 2.47 11.06 12.24
N LEU A 138 1.70 11.86 12.99
CA LEU A 138 0.45 11.42 13.59
C LEU A 138 -0.64 11.34 12.52
N TYR A 139 -0.86 10.14 12.00
CA TYR A 139 -1.92 9.84 11.05
C TYR A 139 -3.09 9.17 11.80
N VAL A 140 -4.15 9.93 12.07
CA VAL A 140 -5.39 9.52 12.77
C VAL A 140 -6.61 9.71 11.90
#